data_AF-A0A9D5VHG0-F1
#
_entry.id   AF-A0A9D5VHG0-F1
#
_cell.length_a   1.000
_cell.length_b   1.000
_cell.length_c   1.000
_cell.angle_alpha   90.00
_cell.angle_beta   90.00
_cell.angle_gamma   90.00
#
_symmetry.space_group_name_H-M   'P 1'
#
loop_
_entity.id
_entity.type
_entity.pdbx_description
1 polymer ?
#
loop_
_entity_poly.entity_id
_entity_poly.type
_entity_poly.pdbx_seq_one_letter_code
_entity_poly.pdbx_strand_id
1 'polypeptide(L)'
;TAPWLPIFQKHCHSIQWLLTIWETSIPRDPFIARLYQDHLRLRFELLFGLLALMYEREKVFNIWRQVCGTQGTKQANSMELLETMLNRHDQGLVLPLLNRFLLAEPATPGRADHSAPDELLVAEKWLNRVVLYDGANHEREGGGMAAQETNAFEIISQVSFLSKVPLFQDVPADYLAIMAELFDTRVCLPGEIVFQQGDQGDAFFIVQSGLVAVTVQEKEVGRFGPGAGIGEMSLLDNEPRSASCAVLEETRLLRLSSRSFSHLLETFPSIGTVLLRSMSQRLRAAERKV
;
A
#
# COMPACT_ATOMS: atom_id res chain seq x y z
N THR A 1 11.52 -34.32 -11.25
CA THR A 1 11.92 -32.99 -10.76
C THR A 1 10.86 -32.49 -9.82
N ALA A 2 11.24 -31.87 -8.72
CA ALA A 2 10.25 -31.40 -7.75
C ALA A 2 9.38 -30.27 -8.34
N PRO A 3 8.04 -30.31 -8.21
CA PRO A 3 7.13 -29.39 -8.89
C PRO A 3 7.28 -27.92 -8.46
N TRP A 4 7.93 -27.65 -7.32
CA TRP A 4 8.14 -26.30 -6.78
C TRP A 4 9.38 -25.58 -7.34
N LEU A 5 10.33 -26.30 -7.96
CA LEU A 5 11.60 -25.72 -8.41
C LEU A 5 11.43 -24.59 -9.45
N PRO A 6 10.54 -24.70 -10.46
CA PRO A 6 10.31 -23.62 -11.41
C PRO A 6 9.72 -22.36 -10.75
N ILE A 7 8.86 -22.54 -9.75
CA ILE A 7 8.25 -21.43 -9.00
C ILE A 7 9.31 -20.70 -8.19
N PHE A 8 10.15 -21.46 -7.48
CA PHE A 8 11.25 -20.91 -6.68
C PHE A 8 12.26 -20.13 -7.53
N GLN A 9 12.68 -20.67 -8.67
CA GLN A 9 13.60 -20.00 -9.59
C GLN A 9 12.99 -18.72 -10.19
N LYS A 10 11.72 -18.76 -10.61
CA LYS A 10 11.01 -17.59 -11.11
C LYS A 10 10.93 -16.48 -10.06
N HIS A 11 10.67 -16.84 -8.80
CA HIS A 11 10.63 -15.89 -7.68
C HIS A 11 11.99 -15.25 -7.41
N CYS A 12 13.07 -16.04 -7.39
CA CYS A 12 14.44 -15.53 -7.27
C CYS A 12 14.79 -14.55 -8.40
N HIS A 13 14.42 -14.87 -9.63
CA HIS A 13 14.65 -13.98 -10.77
C HIS A 13 13.89 -12.66 -10.67
N SER A 14 12.66 -12.69 -10.14
CA SER A 14 11.93 -11.45 -9.89
C SER A 14 12.58 -10.59 -8.81
N ILE A 15 13.05 -11.18 -7.70
CA ILE A 15 13.79 -10.45 -6.67
C ILE A 15 15.09 -9.85 -7.23
N GLN A 16 15.83 -10.62 -8.04
CA GLN A 16 17.05 -10.15 -8.71
C GLN A 16 16.79 -8.87 -9.49
N TRP A 17 15.69 -8.83 -10.25
CA TRP A 17 15.29 -7.70 -11.07
C TRP A 17 14.83 -6.50 -10.21
N LEU A 18 14.07 -6.74 -9.13
CA LEU A 18 13.70 -5.69 -8.18
C LEU A 18 14.93 -5.03 -7.55
N LEU A 19 15.91 -5.82 -7.11
CA LEU A 19 17.15 -5.28 -6.56
C LEU A 19 17.93 -4.46 -7.60
N THR A 20 17.92 -4.88 -8.87
CA THR A 20 18.57 -4.10 -9.94
C THR A 20 17.90 -2.74 -10.09
N ILE A 21 16.57 -2.69 -10.14
CA ILE A 21 15.83 -1.42 -10.18
C ILE A 21 16.13 -0.58 -8.94
N TRP A 22 16.25 -1.19 -7.75
CA TRP A 22 16.63 -0.48 -6.54
C TRP A 22 17.99 0.21 -6.62
N GLU A 23 18.96 -0.48 -7.21
CA GLU A 23 20.33 0.01 -7.35
C GLU A 23 20.48 1.02 -8.51
N THR A 24 19.68 0.93 -9.57
CA THR A 24 19.88 1.71 -10.80
C THR A 24 18.88 2.84 -11.01
N SER A 25 17.66 2.71 -10.48
CA SER A 25 16.50 3.40 -11.06
C SER A 25 15.47 3.91 -10.04
N ILE A 26 15.79 3.94 -8.75
CA ILE A 26 14.76 4.22 -7.75
C ILE A 26 14.45 5.70 -7.53
N PRO A 27 13.18 6.02 -7.22
CA PRO A 27 12.68 7.38 -7.12
C PRO A 27 13.31 8.16 -5.97
N ARG A 28 13.50 9.46 -6.18
CA ARG A 28 14.01 10.40 -5.16
C ARG A 28 13.07 10.57 -3.96
N ASP A 29 11.81 10.16 -4.09
CA ASP A 29 10.79 10.32 -3.06
C ASP A 29 10.98 9.30 -1.92
N PRO A 30 11.23 9.75 -0.67
CA PRO A 30 11.40 8.87 0.49
C PRO A 30 10.23 7.93 0.76
N PHE A 31 9.00 8.34 0.41
CA PHE A 31 7.83 7.50 0.53
C PHE A 31 7.89 6.33 -0.45
N ILE A 32 8.24 6.59 -1.70
CA ILE A 32 8.32 5.56 -2.74
C ILE A 32 9.50 4.62 -2.50
N ALA A 33 10.63 5.15 -2.04
CA ALA A 33 11.75 4.35 -1.60
C ALA A 33 11.34 3.39 -0.47
N ARG A 34 10.64 3.87 0.55
CA ARG A 34 10.11 3.01 1.63
C ARG A 34 9.15 1.94 1.11
N LEU A 35 8.21 2.33 0.26
CA LEU A 35 7.23 1.46 -0.37
C LEU A 35 7.89 0.31 -1.14
N TYR A 36 8.96 0.63 -1.87
CA TYR A 36 9.75 -0.33 -2.62
C TYR A 36 10.52 -1.28 -1.67
N GLN A 37 11.13 -0.76 -0.61
CA GLN A 37 11.80 -1.59 0.40
C GLN A 37 10.84 -2.55 1.08
N ASP A 38 9.64 -2.08 1.44
CA ASP A 38 8.58 -2.91 2.02
C ASP A 38 8.16 -4.02 1.05
N HIS A 39 8.01 -3.70 -0.24
CA HIS A 39 7.72 -4.70 -1.28
C HIS A 39 8.85 -5.73 -1.43
N LEU A 40 10.11 -5.28 -1.55
CA LEU A 40 11.28 -6.16 -1.60
C LEU A 40 11.31 -7.10 -0.39
N ARG A 41 11.08 -6.57 0.82
CA ARG A 41 11.03 -7.35 2.06
C ARG A 41 9.96 -8.43 2.01
N LEU A 42 8.75 -8.12 1.53
CA LEU A 42 7.67 -9.11 1.36
C LEU A 42 8.05 -10.20 0.36
N ARG A 43 8.76 -9.86 -0.73
CA ARG A 43 9.25 -10.86 -1.69
C ARG A 43 10.28 -11.79 -1.04
N PHE A 44 11.16 -11.26 -0.19
CA PHE A 44 12.06 -12.12 0.59
C PHE A 44 11.30 -12.95 1.65
N GLU A 45 10.28 -12.42 2.32
CA GLU A 45 9.42 -13.21 3.21
C GLU A 45 8.78 -14.40 2.49
N LEU A 46 8.28 -14.20 1.26
CA LEU A 46 7.78 -15.28 0.42
C LEU A 46 8.88 -16.25 0.01
N LEU A 47 10.08 -15.77 -0.34
CA LEU A 47 11.23 -16.61 -0.67
C LEU A 47 11.59 -17.54 0.49
N PHE A 48 11.66 -17.00 1.71
CA PHE A 48 11.90 -17.79 2.92
C PHE A 48 10.72 -18.71 3.26
N GLY A 49 9.48 -18.32 2.94
CA GLY A 49 8.32 -19.21 2.98
C GLY A 49 8.46 -20.42 2.05
N LEU A 50 8.96 -20.22 0.82
CA LEU A 50 9.26 -21.30 -0.12
C LEU A 50 10.42 -22.18 0.36
N LEU A 51 11.49 -21.57 0.90
CA LEU A 51 12.59 -22.32 1.53
C LEU A 51 12.09 -23.17 2.69
N ALA A 52 11.15 -22.68 3.49
CA ALA A 52 10.57 -23.43 4.59
C ALA A 52 9.72 -24.65 4.16
N LEU A 53 9.42 -24.79 2.87
CA LEU A 53 8.84 -26.03 2.31
C LEU A 53 9.91 -27.07 1.96
N MET A 54 11.15 -26.64 1.76
CA MET A 54 12.28 -27.48 1.34
C MET A 54 13.25 -27.79 2.49
N TYR A 55 13.29 -26.93 3.50
CA TYR A 55 14.21 -26.95 4.63
C TYR A 55 13.44 -26.88 5.96
N GLU A 56 14.17 -27.00 7.07
CA GLU A 56 13.58 -26.98 8.41
C GLU A 56 12.93 -25.62 8.71
N ARG A 57 11.59 -25.61 8.65
CA ARG A 57 10.74 -24.41 8.74
C ARG A 57 11.12 -23.46 9.88
N GLU A 58 11.33 -24.00 11.08
CA GLU A 58 11.63 -23.17 12.26
C GLU A 58 12.99 -22.47 12.13
N LYS A 59 14.02 -23.18 11.63
CA LYS A 59 15.35 -22.60 11.38
C LYS A 59 15.30 -21.53 10.31
N VAL A 60 14.62 -21.79 9.20
CA VAL A 60 14.46 -20.84 8.08
C VAL A 60 13.83 -19.52 8.55
N PHE A 61 12.72 -19.58 9.29
CA PHE A 61 12.05 -18.36 9.78
C PHE A 61 12.83 -17.66 10.89
N ASN A 62 13.54 -18.39 11.76
CA ASN A 62 14.38 -17.79 12.78
C ASN A 62 15.57 -17.04 12.17
N ILE A 63 16.21 -17.62 11.15
CA ILE A 63 17.27 -16.96 10.37
C ILE A 63 16.72 -15.69 9.74
N TRP A 64 15.60 -15.75 9.01
CA TRP A 64 15.01 -14.58 8.37
C TRP A 64 14.70 -13.45 9.37
N ARG A 65 14.06 -13.79 10.50
CA ARG A 65 13.73 -12.82 11.55
C ARG A 65 15.00 -12.15 12.12
N GLN A 66 16.07 -12.92 12.32
CA GLN A 66 17.35 -12.37 12.81
C GLN A 66 18.04 -11.49 11.77
N VAL A 67 18.02 -11.90 10.51
CA VAL A 67 18.62 -11.14 9.40
C VAL A 67 17.94 -9.78 9.23
N CYS A 68 16.62 -9.70 9.38
CA CYS A 68 15.88 -8.42 9.31
C CYS A 68 15.92 -7.60 10.61
N GLY A 69 16.04 -8.26 11.77
CA GLY A 69 15.88 -7.61 13.08
C GLY A 69 17.18 -7.24 13.78
N THR A 70 18.34 -7.62 13.24
CA THR A 70 19.65 -7.39 13.87
C THR A 70 20.69 -6.90 12.88
N GLN A 71 21.75 -6.26 13.39
CA GLN A 71 22.90 -5.80 12.60
C GLN A 71 24.21 -6.37 13.18
N GLY A 72 25.28 -6.33 12.38
CA GLY A 72 26.62 -6.73 12.81
C GLY A 72 26.75 -8.24 13.01
N THR A 73 27.36 -8.66 14.11
CA THR A 73 27.72 -10.06 14.38
C THR A 73 26.52 -11.02 14.39
N LYS A 74 25.36 -10.60 14.91
CA LYS A 74 24.17 -11.46 14.91
C LYS A 74 23.65 -11.74 13.51
N GLN A 75 23.67 -10.74 12.63
CA GLN A 75 23.29 -10.88 11.23
C GLN A 75 24.28 -11.76 10.47
N ALA A 76 25.58 -11.58 10.70
CA ALA A 76 26.64 -12.41 10.10
C ALA A 76 26.50 -13.90 10.51
N ASN A 77 26.25 -14.18 11.78
CA ASN A 77 26.03 -15.54 12.27
C ASN A 77 24.79 -16.19 11.61
N SER A 78 23.70 -15.44 11.46
CA SER A 78 22.50 -15.95 10.77
C SER A 78 22.75 -16.21 9.28
N MET A 79 23.59 -15.41 8.63
CA MET A 79 24.01 -15.63 7.24
C MET A 79 24.86 -16.89 7.08
N GLU A 80 25.80 -17.15 8.00
CA GLU A 80 26.61 -18.37 8.02
C GLU A 80 25.74 -19.62 8.28
N LEU A 81 24.77 -19.51 9.19
CA LEU A 81 23.77 -20.57 9.42
C LEU A 81 22.91 -20.83 8.18
N LEU A 82 22.54 -19.79 7.43
CA LEU A 82 21.81 -19.93 6.18
C LEU A 82 22.66 -20.65 5.13
N GLU A 83 23.91 -20.25 4.96
CA GLU A 83 24.83 -20.85 4.00
C GLU A 83 25.04 -22.33 4.32
N THR A 84 25.30 -22.69 5.58
CA THR A 84 25.48 -24.10 5.98
C THR A 84 24.21 -24.95 5.84
N MET A 85 23.03 -24.34 5.95
CA MET A 85 21.74 -25.05 5.82
C MET A 85 21.36 -25.32 4.36
N LEU A 86 21.64 -24.38 3.46
CA LEU A 86 21.23 -24.48 2.05
C LEU A 86 22.15 -25.42 1.24
N ASN A 87 21.59 -26.13 0.25
CA ASN A 87 22.40 -26.85 -0.72
C ASN A 87 23.11 -25.88 -1.69
N ARG A 88 24.13 -26.36 -2.42
CA ARG A 88 24.93 -25.53 -3.34
C ARG A 88 24.11 -24.81 -4.41
N HIS A 89 23.02 -25.42 -4.89
CA HIS A 89 22.16 -24.81 -5.91
C HIS A 89 21.39 -23.62 -5.32
N ASP A 90 20.74 -23.83 -4.17
CA ASP A 90 19.91 -22.81 -3.51
C ASP A 90 20.77 -21.70 -2.91
N GLN A 91 21.97 -22.02 -2.41
CA GLN A 91 22.98 -21.03 -2.03
C GLN A 91 23.26 -20.05 -3.18
N GLY A 92 23.49 -20.57 -4.39
CA GLY A 92 23.80 -19.78 -5.58
C GLY A 92 22.64 -18.89 -6.05
N LEU A 93 21.40 -19.21 -5.65
CA LEU A 93 20.23 -18.39 -5.96
C LEU A 93 19.92 -17.38 -4.86
N VAL A 94 19.99 -17.77 -3.59
CA VAL A 94 19.48 -16.99 -2.45
C VAL A 94 20.52 -16.03 -1.89
N LEU A 95 21.76 -16.50 -1.66
CA LEU A 95 22.78 -15.70 -0.96
C LEU A 95 23.18 -14.43 -1.73
N PRO A 96 23.36 -14.44 -3.06
CA PRO A 96 23.64 -13.21 -3.80
C PRO A 96 22.53 -12.17 -3.67
N LEU A 97 21.25 -12.60 -3.71
CA LEU A 97 20.09 -11.72 -3.56
C LEU A 97 20.06 -11.13 -2.16
N LEU A 98 20.24 -11.96 -1.14
CA LEU A 98 20.17 -11.53 0.25
C LEU A 98 21.30 -10.57 0.59
N ASN A 99 22.52 -10.83 0.12
CA ASN A 99 23.64 -9.90 0.30
C ASN A 99 23.36 -8.54 -0.35
N ARG A 100 22.82 -8.52 -1.57
CA ARG A 100 22.41 -7.27 -2.23
C ARG A 100 21.34 -6.54 -1.43
N PHE A 101 20.30 -7.24 -0.96
CA PHE A 101 19.24 -6.64 -0.14
C PHE A 101 19.77 -6.04 1.17
N LEU A 102 20.72 -6.70 1.83
CA LEU A 102 21.29 -6.23 3.10
C LEU A 102 22.25 -5.04 2.93
N LEU A 103 22.93 -4.97 1.79
CA LEU A 103 23.88 -3.91 1.45
C LEU A 103 23.26 -2.78 0.61
N ALA A 104 21.98 -2.93 0.26
CA ALA A 104 21.27 -2.01 -0.62
C ALA A 104 21.10 -0.64 0.06
N GLU A 105 21.93 0.32 -0.32
CA GLU A 105 21.68 1.74 -0.11
C GLU A 105 20.83 2.30 -1.26
N PRO A 106 19.99 3.32 -1.04
CA PRO A 106 19.26 3.97 -2.13
C PRO A 106 20.25 4.59 -3.12
N ALA A 107 20.00 4.42 -4.42
CA ALA A 107 20.84 4.98 -5.47
C ALA A 107 21.04 6.50 -5.31
N THR A 108 22.25 7.01 -5.58
CA THR A 108 22.46 8.46 -5.75
C THR A 108 21.58 8.98 -6.89
N PRO A 109 20.86 10.11 -6.71
CA PRO A 109 19.87 10.58 -7.67
C PRO A 109 20.48 10.80 -9.07
N GLY A 110 20.10 9.97 -10.03
CA GLY A 110 20.58 9.98 -11.41
C GLY A 110 19.50 9.49 -12.39
N ARG A 111 19.71 9.73 -13.69
CA ARG A 111 18.75 9.38 -14.76
C ARG A 111 18.76 7.86 -14.93
N ALA A 112 17.68 7.21 -14.50
CA ALA A 112 17.50 5.77 -14.64
C ALA A 112 17.45 5.36 -16.11
N ASP A 113 18.09 4.26 -16.46
CA ASP A 113 17.77 3.54 -17.69
C ASP A 113 16.45 2.78 -17.45
N HIS A 114 15.39 3.19 -18.14
CA HIS A 114 14.03 2.65 -17.98
C HIS A 114 13.78 1.37 -18.82
N SER A 115 14.82 0.78 -19.42
CA SER A 115 14.71 -0.44 -20.23
C SER A 115 14.56 -1.71 -19.39
N ALA A 116 13.42 -1.83 -18.71
CA ALA A 116 13.02 -3.10 -18.14
C ALA A 116 12.59 -4.09 -19.24
N PRO A 117 12.89 -5.40 -19.13
CA PRO A 117 12.36 -6.41 -20.05
C PRO A 117 10.82 -6.43 -19.98
N ASP A 118 10.15 -6.34 -21.14
CA ASP A 118 8.68 -6.30 -21.26
C ASP A 118 7.98 -7.44 -20.50
N GLU A 119 8.61 -8.62 -20.41
CA GLU A 119 8.05 -9.80 -19.73
C GLU A 119 7.97 -9.67 -18.19
N LEU A 120 8.85 -8.87 -17.57
CA LEU A 120 8.87 -8.62 -16.11
C LEU A 120 7.98 -7.44 -15.71
N LEU A 121 7.87 -6.42 -16.57
CA LEU A 121 6.94 -5.29 -16.43
C LEU A 121 5.46 -5.72 -16.46
N VAL A 122 5.16 -6.80 -17.19
CA VAL A 122 3.81 -7.37 -17.29
C VAL A 122 3.46 -8.22 -16.06
N ALA A 123 4.46 -8.83 -15.40
CA ALA A 123 4.25 -9.70 -14.25
C ALA A 123 3.99 -8.94 -12.93
N GLU A 124 4.60 -7.75 -12.75
CA GLU A 124 4.54 -6.96 -11.51
C GLU A 124 3.86 -5.61 -11.76
N LYS A 125 2.52 -5.62 -11.84
CA LYS A 125 1.67 -4.44 -12.14
C LYS A 125 1.99 -3.22 -11.26
N TRP A 126 2.35 -3.45 -10.00
CA TRP A 126 2.67 -2.39 -9.05
C TRP A 126 3.99 -1.69 -9.37
N LEU A 127 5.04 -2.46 -9.68
CA LEU A 127 6.35 -1.91 -9.95
C LEU A 127 6.38 -1.10 -11.24
N ASN A 128 5.65 -1.57 -12.26
CA ASN A 128 5.48 -0.84 -13.51
C ASN A 128 4.93 0.57 -13.25
N ARG A 129 3.93 0.69 -12.37
CA ARG A 129 3.40 2.00 -11.97
C ARG A 129 4.42 2.84 -11.21
N VAL A 130 5.19 2.24 -10.31
CA VAL A 130 6.22 2.97 -9.54
C VAL A 130 7.28 3.57 -10.45
N VAL A 131 7.73 2.82 -11.44
CA VAL A 131 8.70 3.29 -12.45
C VAL A 131 8.08 4.40 -13.33
N LEU A 132 6.83 4.23 -13.78
CA LEU A 132 6.12 5.25 -14.57
C LEU A 132 5.88 6.55 -13.78
N TYR A 133 5.54 6.46 -12.49
CA TYR A 133 5.34 7.63 -11.63
C TYR A 133 6.59 8.49 -11.51
N ASP A 134 7.75 7.87 -11.32
CA ASP A 134 9.02 8.58 -11.19
C ASP A 134 9.44 9.28 -12.48
N GLY A 135 9.31 8.59 -13.62
CA GLY A 135 9.52 9.19 -14.94
C GLY A 135 8.62 10.41 -15.17
N ALA A 136 7.32 10.29 -14.90
CA ALA A 136 6.35 11.37 -15.05
C ALA A 136 6.59 12.57 -14.12
N ASN A 137 7.10 12.34 -12.90
CA ASN A 137 7.43 13.42 -11.97
C ASN A 137 8.64 14.24 -12.45
N HIS A 138 9.51 13.64 -13.27
CA HIS A 138 10.72 14.25 -13.83
C HIS A 138 10.49 14.96 -15.19
N GLU A 139 9.50 14.56 -15.99
CA GLU A 139 9.18 15.21 -17.28
C GLU A 139 8.35 16.50 -17.18
N ARG A 140 8.03 16.95 -15.96
CA ARG A 140 7.30 18.21 -15.69
C ARG A 140 8.00 19.48 -16.22
N GLU A 141 9.21 19.39 -16.76
CA GLU A 141 9.90 20.52 -17.40
C GLU A 141 9.63 20.69 -18.91
N GLY A 142 8.84 19.83 -19.57
CA GLY A 142 8.41 20.13 -20.94
C GLY A 142 7.89 18.96 -21.77
N GLY A 143 6.65 18.55 -21.55
CA GLY A 143 5.95 17.58 -22.41
C GLY A 143 4.68 17.07 -21.75
N GLY A 144 3.61 16.86 -22.52
CA GLY A 144 2.38 16.26 -22.02
C GLY A 144 2.55 14.77 -21.75
N MET A 145 2.01 14.28 -20.63
CA MET A 145 2.08 12.87 -20.21
C MET A 145 1.31 11.91 -21.13
N ALA A 146 1.87 10.72 -21.35
CA ALA A 146 1.15 9.62 -21.98
C ALA A 146 0.05 9.08 -21.05
N ALA A 147 -1.04 8.52 -21.61
CA ALA A 147 -2.21 8.08 -20.83
C ALA A 147 -1.88 7.01 -19.76
N GLN A 148 -0.89 6.15 -20.01
CA GLN A 148 -0.42 5.15 -19.04
C GLN A 148 0.35 5.77 -17.87
N GLU A 149 1.09 6.84 -18.12
CA GLU A 149 1.83 7.59 -17.09
C GLU A 149 0.88 8.38 -16.19
N THR A 150 -0.19 8.95 -16.74
CA THR A 150 -1.26 9.61 -15.97
C THR A 150 -1.93 8.66 -14.98
N ASN A 151 -2.28 7.45 -15.44
CA ASN A 151 -2.91 6.44 -14.58
C ASN A 151 -1.96 5.96 -13.47
N ALA A 152 -0.69 5.68 -13.80
CA ALA A 152 0.32 5.34 -12.81
C ALA A 152 0.54 6.47 -11.79
N PHE A 153 0.55 7.72 -12.26
CA PHE A 153 0.70 8.90 -11.42
C PHE A 153 -0.43 9.01 -10.38
N GLU A 154 -1.67 8.91 -10.83
CA GLU A 154 -2.85 8.98 -9.98
C GLU A 154 -2.87 7.91 -8.91
N ILE A 155 -2.57 6.66 -9.28
CA ILE A 155 -2.62 5.53 -8.35
C ILE A 155 -1.56 5.67 -7.26
N ILE A 156 -0.34 6.07 -7.60
CA ILE A 156 0.72 6.21 -6.59
C ILE A 156 0.53 7.44 -5.71
N SER A 157 0.05 8.55 -6.29
CA SER A 157 -0.40 9.69 -5.50
C SER A 157 -1.49 9.27 -4.49
N GLN A 158 -2.42 8.43 -4.93
CA GLN A 158 -3.48 7.90 -4.10
C GLN A 158 -2.95 6.93 -3.02
N VAL A 159 -2.00 6.04 -3.34
CA VAL A 159 -1.35 5.18 -2.34
C VAL A 159 -0.57 6.00 -1.32
N SER A 160 0.15 7.02 -1.77
CA SER A 160 0.84 7.98 -0.88
C SER A 160 -0.12 8.67 0.06
N PHE A 161 -1.28 9.08 -0.44
CA PHE A 161 -2.35 9.63 0.40
C PHE A 161 -2.91 8.58 1.38
N LEU A 162 -3.33 7.41 0.91
CA LEU A 162 -3.95 6.36 1.73
C LEU A 162 -3.02 5.88 2.84
N SER A 163 -1.70 5.81 2.60
CA SER A 163 -0.71 5.44 3.62
C SER A 163 -0.66 6.40 4.81
N LYS A 164 -1.10 7.65 4.64
CA LYS A 164 -1.13 8.70 5.67
C LYS A 164 -2.49 8.75 6.37
N VAL A 165 -3.50 8.10 5.82
CA VAL A 165 -4.84 8.04 6.42
C VAL A 165 -4.79 7.09 7.63
N PRO A 166 -5.19 7.53 8.83
CA PRO A 166 -5.15 6.70 10.03
C PRO A 166 -5.85 5.35 9.88
N LEU A 167 -6.91 5.31 9.06
CA LEU A 167 -7.66 4.10 8.73
C LEU A 167 -6.80 2.99 8.10
N PHE A 168 -5.75 3.34 7.35
CA PHE A 168 -4.91 2.40 6.61
C PHE A 168 -3.44 2.39 7.01
N GLN A 169 -3.10 3.02 8.13
CA GLN A 169 -1.71 3.11 8.61
C GLN A 169 -1.05 1.73 8.83
N ASP A 170 -1.85 0.71 9.14
CA ASP A 170 -1.40 -0.66 9.44
C ASP A 170 -1.57 -1.59 8.22
N VAL A 171 -1.96 -1.05 7.06
CA VAL A 171 -2.11 -1.82 5.82
C VAL A 171 -0.79 -1.78 5.04
N PRO A 172 -0.23 -2.94 4.63
CA PRO A 172 0.99 -2.95 3.84
C PRO A 172 0.83 -2.26 2.48
N ALA A 173 1.92 -1.64 2.04
CA ALA A 173 2.08 -0.95 0.75
C ALA A 173 1.43 -1.65 -0.45
N ASP A 174 1.73 -2.94 -0.63
CA ASP A 174 1.24 -3.74 -1.77
C ASP A 174 -0.28 -3.88 -1.77
N TYR A 175 -0.88 -3.93 -0.57
CA TYR A 175 -2.31 -3.97 -0.43
C TYR A 175 -2.93 -2.59 -0.59
N LEU A 176 -2.26 -1.52 -0.17
CA LEU A 176 -2.68 -0.15 -0.49
C LEU A 176 -2.74 0.08 -2.00
N ALA A 177 -1.80 -0.48 -2.77
CA ALA A 177 -1.79 -0.42 -4.22
C ALA A 177 -3.04 -1.07 -4.84
N ILE A 178 -3.37 -2.28 -4.38
CA ILE A 178 -4.57 -2.99 -4.82
C ILE A 178 -5.82 -2.22 -4.38
N MET A 179 -5.83 -1.69 -3.15
CA MET A 179 -6.94 -0.93 -2.61
C MET A 179 -7.14 0.40 -3.34
N ALA A 180 -6.07 1.06 -3.79
CA ALA A 180 -6.17 2.29 -4.55
C ALA A 180 -6.98 2.09 -5.84
N GLU A 181 -6.92 0.92 -6.47
CA GLU A 181 -7.76 0.60 -7.63
C GLU A 181 -9.24 0.41 -7.29
N LEU A 182 -9.59 0.16 -6.02
CA LEU A 182 -10.98 -0.04 -5.59
C LEU A 182 -11.73 1.28 -5.35
N PHE A 183 -11.02 2.40 -5.27
CA PHE A 183 -11.63 3.70 -5.03
C PHE A 183 -11.90 4.43 -6.33
N ASP A 184 -13.11 4.96 -6.45
CA ASP A 184 -13.45 5.93 -7.48
C ASP A 184 -13.23 7.34 -6.94
N THR A 185 -12.60 8.22 -7.74
CA THR A 185 -12.50 9.64 -7.37
C THR A 185 -13.77 10.38 -7.75
N ARG A 186 -14.38 11.08 -6.78
CA ARG A 186 -15.53 11.97 -6.98
C ARG A 186 -15.13 13.40 -6.62
N VAL A 187 -15.17 14.31 -7.60
CA VAL A 187 -15.01 15.75 -7.38
C VAL A 187 -16.38 16.36 -7.12
N CYS A 188 -16.50 17.14 -6.05
CA CYS A 188 -17.72 17.84 -5.69
C CYS A 188 -17.45 19.33 -5.46
N LEU A 189 -18.38 20.16 -5.92
CA LEU A 189 -18.33 21.60 -5.75
C LEU A 189 -18.96 22.04 -4.42
N PRO A 190 -18.63 23.26 -3.93
CA PRO A 190 -19.23 23.80 -2.71
C PRO A 190 -20.77 23.79 -2.76
N GLY A 191 -21.39 23.34 -1.68
CA GLY A 191 -22.85 23.22 -1.54
C GLY A 191 -23.44 21.90 -2.06
N GLU A 192 -22.65 21.06 -2.75
CA GLU A 192 -23.13 19.73 -3.14
C GLU A 192 -23.38 18.83 -1.93
N ILE A 193 -24.44 18.04 -2.00
CA ILE A 193 -24.78 17.02 -1.00
C ILE A 193 -24.16 15.69 -1.45
N VAL A 194 -23.32 15.11 -0.61
CA VAL A 194 -22.70 13.80 -0.86
C VAL A 194 -23.73 12.68 -0.66
N PHE A 195 -24.48 12.75 0.44
CA PHE A 195 -25.61 11.90 0.81
C PHE A 195 -26.48 12.60 1.88
N GLN A 196 -27.75 12.23 1.99
CA GLN A 196 -28.67 12.75 3.00
C GLN A 196 -28.94 11.73 4.10
N GLN A 197 -29.27 12.24 5.28
CA GLN A 197 -29.79 11.43 6.37
C GLN A 197 -31.06 10.69 5.91
N GLY A 198 -31.14 9.39 6.19
CA GLY A 198 -32.24 8.53 5.77
C GLY A 198 -32.07 7.88 4.39
N ASP A 199 -31.06 8.28 3.60
CA ASP A 199 -30.73 7.58 2.36
C ASP A 199 -30.22 6.16 2.64
N GLN A 200 -30.36 5.26 1.68
CA GLN A 200 -29.69 3.96 1.77
C GLN A 200 -28.18 4.12 1.59
N GLY A 201 -27.40 3.47 2.46
CA GLY A 201 -25.95 3.51 2.41
C GLY A 201 -25.37 2.57 1.35
N ASP A 202 -24.79 3.11 0.28
CA ASP A 202 -24.23 2.32 -0.83
C ASP A 202 -22.69 2.36 -0.91
N ALA A 203 -22.06 3.30 -0.19
CA ALA A 203 -20.63 3.58 -0.28
C ALA A 203 -20.05 4.24 0.97
N PHE A 204 -18.75 4.06 1.16
CA PHE A 204 -17.91 4.75 2.12
C PHE A 204 -17.09 5.81 1.39
N PHE A 205 -16.77 6.92 2.05
CA PHE A 205 -15.99 8.00 1.46
C PHE A 205 -14.82 8.42 2.34
N ILE A 206 -13.71 8.79 1.71
CA ILE A 206 -12.58 9.46 2.36
C ILE A 206 -12.38 10.82 1.71
N VAL A 207 -12.23 11.85 2.52
CA VAL A 207 -11.88 13.18 2.02
C VAL A 207 -10.41 13.17 1.59
N GLN A 208 -10.14 13.32 0.29
CA GLN A 208 -8.78 13.41 -0.24
C GLN A 208 -8.23 14.83 -0.15
N SER A 209 -9.06 15.81 -0.52
CA SER A 209 -8.81 17.24 -0.40
C SER A 209 -10.13 17.97 -0.19
N GLY A 210 -10.10 19.16 0.41
CA GLY A 210 -11.30 19.95 0.68
C GLY A 210 -11.86 19.73 2.08
N LEU A 211 -13.13 20.10 2.27
CA LEU A 211 -13.80 20.10 3.56
C LEU A 211 -15.30 19.78 3.40
N VAL A 212 -15.79 18.88 4.26
CA VAL A 212 -17.22 18.55 4.33
C VAL A 212 -17.79 18.82 5.72
N ALA A 213 -19.07 19.15 5.78
CA ALA A 213 -19.86 19.25 7.00
C ALA A 213 -20.81 18.05 7.10
N VAL A 214 -20.89 17.47 8.30
CA VAL A 214 -21.86 16.42 8.62
C VAL A 214 -22.92 17.01 9.55
N THR A 215 -24.19 16.81 9.21
CA THR A 215 -25.34 17.30 9.97
C THR A 215 -26.28 16.17 10.35
N VAL A 216 -26.82 16.22 11.56
CA VAL A 216 -27.87 15.29 12.04
C VAL A 216 -29.06 16.15 12.44
N GLN A 217 -30.24 15.89 11.85
CA GLN A 217 -31.44 16.70 12.08
C GLN A 217 -31.17 18.21 11.93
N GLU A 218 -30.53 18.60 10.82
CA GLU A 218 -30.13 19.97 10.50
C GLU A 218 -29.11 20.63 11.45
N LYS A 219 -28.57 19.90 12.43
CA LYS A 219 -27.50 20.40 13.32
C LYS A 219 -26.14 19.89 12.89
N GLU A 220 -25.18 20.79 12.69
CA GLU A 220 -23.80 20.43 12.37
C GLU A 220 -23.14 19.69 13.55
N VAL A 221 -22.76 18.43 13.33
CA VAL A 221 -22.11 17.59 14.35
C VAL A 221 -20.59 17.65 14.24
N GLY A 222 -20.07 17.95 13.04
CA GLY A 222 -18.64 18.14 12.81
C GLY A 222 -18.30 18.47 11.36
N ARG A 223 -17.05 18.88 11.17
CA ARG A 223 -16.41 19.12 9.87
C ARG A 223 -15.24 18.18 9.71
N PHE A 224 -15.05 17.68 8.48
CA PHE A 224 -14.09 16.64 8.19
C PHE A 224 -13.27 17.03 6.96
N GLY A 225 -11.95 17.07 7.14
CA GLY A 225 -10.97 17.41 6.11
C GLY A 225 -10.17 16.20 5.65
N PRO A 226 -9.03 16.41 4.97
CA PRO A 226 -8.25 15.35 4.36
C PRO A 226 -7.90 14.20 5.31
N GLY A 227 -8.11 12.98 4.83
CA GLY A 227 -7.90 11.71 5.56
C GLY A 227 -9.07 11.29 6.46
N ALA A 228 -10.13 12.09 6.58
CA ALA A 228 -11.30 11.70 7.33
C ALA A 228 -12.19 10.72 6.54
N GLY A 229 -12.60 9.63 7.19
CA GLY A 229 -13.58 8.68 6.68
C GLY A 229 -15.00 9.00 7.14
N ILE A 230 -15.96 8.93 6.21
CA ILE A 230 -17.39 9.21 6.45
C ILE A 230 -18.29 8.17 5.74
N GLY A 231 -19.51 8.03 6.24
CA GLY A 231 -20.51 7.14 5.65
C GLY A 231 -20.28 5.65 5.95
N GLU A 232 -19.45 5.34 6.95
CA GLU A 232 -19.20 3.95 7.37
C GLU A 232 -20.37 3.33 8.13
N MET A 233 -21.14 4.13 8.89
CA MET A 233 -22.16 3.61 9.82
C MET A 233 -23.20 2.75 9.12
N SER A 234 -23.84 3.30 8.08
CA SER A 234 -24.87 2.61 7.29
C SER A 234 -24.38 1.33 6.62
N LEU A 235 -23.07 1.20 6.40
CA LEU A 235 -22.50 -0.02 5.82
C LEU A 235 -22.21 -1.09 6.88
N LEU A 236 -21.98 -0.67 8.13
CA LEU A 236 -21.65 -1.55 9.24
C LEU A 236 -22.90 -2.14 9.90
N ASP A 237 -23.96 -1.33 10.05
CA ASP A 237 -25.22 -1.74 10.69
C ASP A 237 -26.34 -2.08 9.68
N ASN A 238 -26.15 -1.79 8.40
CA ASN A 238 -27.17 -1.90 7.34
C ASN A 238 -28.42 -1.03 7.59
N GLU A 239 -28.29 0.05 8.36
CA GLU A 239 -29.33 1.05 8.53
C GLU A 239 -29.16 2.21 7.53
N PRO A 240 -30.21 3.03 7.31
CA PRO A 240 -30.08 4.25 6.52
C PRO A 240 -29.01 5.20 7.06
N ARG A 241 -28.52 6.11 6.22
CA ARG A 241 -27.53 7.14 6.60
C ARG A 241 -27.97 7.85 7.88
N SER A 242 -27.12 7.80 8.88
CA SER A 242 -27.36 8.40 10.20
C SER A 242 -27.26 9.93 10.21
N ALA A 243 -26.67 10.52 9.17
CA ALA A 243 -26.40 11.94 9.01
C ALA A 243 -26.37 12.36 7.53
N SER A 244 -26.60 13.64 7.26
CA SER A 244 -26.35 14.25 5.95
C SER A 244 -24.89 14.72 5.85
N CYS A 245 -24.33 14.70 4.65
CA CYS A 245 -22.99 15.22 4.38
C CYS A 245 -23.03 16.21 3.21
N ALA A 246 -22.59 17.43 3.44
CA ALA A 246 -22.51 18.49 2.45
C ALA A 246 -21.08 19.02 2.31
N VAL A 247 -20.75 19.44 1.09
CA VAL A 247 -19.42 19.94 0.72
C VAL A 247 -19.32 21.44 1.02
N LEU A 248 -18.27 21.88 1.72
CA LEU A 248 -18.08 23.28 2.11
C LEU A 248 -17.16 24.06 1.14
N GLU A 249 -16.23 23.37 0.50
CA GLU A 249 -15.31 23.90 -0.51
C GLU A 249 -15.07 22.83 -1.59
N GLU A 250 -14.42 23.16 -2.71
CA GLU A 250 -14.13 22.14 -3.74
C GLU A 250 -13.42 20.93 -3.13
N THR A 251 -14.10 19.77 -3.16
CA THR A 251 -13.70 18.60 -2.39
C THR A 251 -13.54 17.41 -3.31
N ARG A 252 -12.42 16.70 -3.16
CA ARG A 252 -12.18 15.41 -3.79
C ARG A 252 -12.42 14.31 -2.78
N LEU A 253 -13.29 13.38 -3.12
CA LEU A 253 -13.64 12.22 -2.31
C LEU A 253 -13.15 10.94 -2.99
N LEU A 254 -12.53 10.05 -2.23
CA LEU A 254 -12.33 8.66 -2.64
C LEU A 254 -13.56 7.87 -2.20
N ARG A 255 -14.34 7.37 -3.16
CA ARG A 255 -15.54 6.57 -2.95
C ARG A 255 -15.19 5.09 -3.02
N LEU A 256 -15.58 4.33 -2.00
CA LEU A 256 -15.48 2.88 -1.96
C LEU A 256 -16.87 2.27 -1.90
N SER A 257 -17.21 1.39 -2.84
CA SER A 257 -18.52 0.72 -2.84
C SER A 257 -18.73 -0.10 -1.57
N SER A 258 -19.99 -0.29 -1.15
CA SER A 258 -20.34 -1.16 -0.01
C SER A 258 -19.73 -2.55 -0.12
N ARG A 259 -19.79 -3.17 -1.31
CA ARG A 259 -19.16 -4.47 -1.57
C ARG A 259 -17.65 -4.45 -1.36
N SER A 260 -16.96 -3.45 -1.92
CA SER A 260 -15.51 -3.32 -1.78
C SER A 260 -15.10 -3.03 -0.32
N PHE A 261 -15.91 -2.26 0.40
CA PHE A 261 -15.72 -1.96 1.82
C PHE A 261 -15.84 -3.22 2.68
N SER A 262 -16.89 -4.03 2.50
CA SER A 262 -17.03 -5.30 3.22
C SER A 262 -15.88 -6.25 2.94
N HIS A 263 -15.50 -6.43 1.67
CA HIS A 263 -14.35 -7.25 1.29
C HIS A 263 -13.05 -6.76 1.93
N LEU A 264 -12.85 -5.45 2.02
CA LEU A 264 -11.69 -4.84 2.64
C LEU A 264 -11.64 -5.10 4.16
N LEU A 265 -12.78 -5.06 4.86
CA LEU A 265 -12.84 -5.39 6.28
C LEU A 265 -12.58 -6.88 6.56
N GLU A 266 -13.07 -7.76 5.68
CA GLU A 266 -12.80 -9.20 5.74
C GLU A 266 -11.31 -9.51 5.50
N THR A 267 -10.69 -8.81 4.56
CA THR A 267 -9.26 -9.00 4.22
C THR A 267 -8.33 -8.40 5.28
N PHE A 268 -8.68 -7.24 5.86
CA PHE A 268 -7.87 -6.53 6.84
C PHE A 268 -8.67 -6.18 8.12
N PRO A 269 -8.82 -7.12 9.06
CA PRO A 269 -9.56 -6.89 10.30
C PRO A 269 -9.02 -5.73 11.17
N SER A 270 -7.74 -5.36 11.01
CA SER A 270 -7.14 -4.20 11.67
C SER A 270 -7.87 -2.90 11.34
N ILE A 271 -8.38 -2.75 10.11
CA ILE A 271 -9.14 -1.58 9.66
C ILE A 271 -10.43 -1.44 10.48
N GLY A 272 -11.14 -2.55 10.72
CA GLY A 272 -12.33 -2.56 11.58
C GLY A 272 -12.05 -2.06 12.99
N THR A 273 -10.88 -2.40 13.55
CA THR A 273 -10.44 -1.91 14.87
C THR A 273 -10.23 -0.40 14.88
N VAL A 274 -9.67 0.16 13.80
CA VAL A 274 -9.48 1.60 13.66
C VAL A 274 -10.82 2.33 13.50
N LEU A 275 -11.76 1.77 12.74
CA LEU A 275 -13.13 2.31 12.60
C LEU A 275 -13.84 2.37 13.96
N LEU A 276 -13.84 1.27 14.71
CA LEU A 276 -14.44 1.20 16.04
C LEU A 276 -13.87 2.26 16.98
N ARG A 277 -12.54 2.45 16.94
CA ARG A 277 -11.86 3.50 17.72
C ARG A 277 -12.33 4.90 17.31
N SER A 278 -12.39 5.16 16.01
CA SER A 278 -12.87 6.44 15.45
C SER A 278 -14.32 6.73 15.86
N MET A 279 -15.22 5.75 15.72
CA MET A 279 -16.62 5.87 16.14
C MET A 279 -16.74 6.13 17.65
N SER A 280 -15.97 5.42 18.48
CA SER A 280 -15.94 5.63 19.93
C SER A 280 -15.44 7.02 20.33
N GLN A 281 -14.48 7.59 19.58
CA GLN A 281 -14.03 8.97 19.78
C GLN A 281 -15.10 9.98 19.38
N ARG A 282 -15.78 9.75 18.24
CA ARG A 282 -16.88 10.59 17.76
C ARG A 282 -18.06 10.61 18.74
N LEU A 283 -18.46 9.46 19.27
CA LEU A 283 -19.52 9.36 20.28
C LEU A 283 -19.20 10.19 21.51
N ARG A 284 -18.00 10.04 22.08
CA ARG A 284 -17.55 10.83 23.24
C ARG A 284 -17.49 12.34 22.96
N ALA A 285 -17.11 12.72 21.73
CA ALA A 285 -17.11 14.13 21.34
C ALA A 285 -18.53 14.69 21.20
N ALA A 286 -19.48 13.89 20.72
CA ALA A 286 -20.89 14.26 20.63
C ALA A 286 -21.53 14.39 22.02
N GLU A 287 -21.28 13.45 22.93
CA GLU A 287 -21.77 13.49 24.31
C GLU A 287 -21.30 14.73 25.09
N ARG A 288 -20.11 15.25 24.81
CA ARG A 288 -19.60 16.48 25.45
C ARG A 288 -20.27 17.77 24.97
N LYS A 289 -20.99 17.72 23.84
CA LYS A 289 -21.70 18.87 23.24
C LYS A 289 -23.18 18.91 23.63
N VAL A 290 -23.67 17.90 24.35
CA VAL A 290 -25.03 17.80 24.92
C VAL A 290 -25.00 18.28 26.36
#